data_AF-A0A1V5XQ27-F1
#
_entry.id   AF-A0A1V5XQ27-F1
#
_cell.length_a   1.000
_cell.length_b   1.000
_cell.length_c   1.000
_cell.angle_alpha   90.00
_cell.angle_beta   90.00
_cell.angle_gamma   90.00
#
_symmetry.space_group_name_H-M   'P 1'
#
loop_
_entity.id
_entity.type
_entity.pdbx_description
1 polymer ?
#
loop_
_entity_poly.entity_id
_entity_poly.type
_entity_poly.pdbx_seq_one_letter_code
_entity_poly.pdbx_strand_id
1 'polypeptide(L)'
;MRWKYSLSMFKGSSLYPSMLGVTLLSLVLGGCGSDDEAAGGSSETAAKAPYGRVSQNTVVRYERPRDDGTTHEATAQVVGEKTIQGKTYWRAKLGDFDSSNASGTELWVQLPDPHSAVVAGGEFWSRKVLPNPNPSQPSATIELDEPLTLNLDPPVGQPVAVQAKGTIELLGQPLSIDLSGSYTAVSHNASVLTSGGSLHGCHEFSFQGTASNNEFLSVLGVNEISGQAWYHPSFGLVRAVMHIPGKKDYELDFTGADEMGKATTGTNRIQGLRILGPSETFELNTYAVHGDLDADKDQHAKMLVEARFADDSKAQSSDRPPIDTQIGTTMGVFPHQLVASPISFFHPEENGKGFTFWVGYVDQAAKNESVNGISYHITAKVPNDASNSVRVTSRIIYSLYKP
;
A
#
# COMPACT_ATOMS: atom_id res chain seq x y z
N MET A 1 35.67 -26.29 -1.91
CA MET A 1 36.09 -25.23 -0.95
C MET A 1 34.84 -24.76 -0.21
N ARG A 2 34.70 -25.09 1.08
CA ARG A 2 33.61 -24.58 1.94
C ARG A 2 34.11 -23.30 2.62
N TRP A 3 33.56 -22.16 2.25
CA TRP A 3 33.84 -20.89 2.93
C TRP A 3 33.16 -20.91 4.30
N LYS A 4 33.95 -21.09 5.37
CA LYS A 4 33.48 -20.86 6.75
C LYS A 4 33.42 -19.36 6.98
N TYR A 5 32.26 -18.74 6.77
CA TYR A 5 32.02 -17.39 7.28
C TYR A 5 31.92 -17.48 8.81
N SER A 6 32.81 -16.77 9.51
CA SER A 6 32.76 -16.67 10.97
C SER A 6 31.64 -15.72 11.36
N LEU A 7 30.59 -16.25 12.00
CA LEU A 7 29.49 -15.47 12.63
C LEU A 7 29.98 -14.45 13.67
N SER A 8 31.26 -14.46 14.06
CA SER A 8 31.86 -13.51 15.01
C SER A 8 32.02 -12.08 14.47
N MET A 9 31.84 -11.82 13.17
CA MET A 9 32.04 -10.49 12.58
C MET A 9 30.89 -9.48 12.83
N PHE A 10 29.77 -9.89 13.44
CA PHE A 10 28.63 -9.00 13.68
C PHE A 10 28.68 -8.25 15.04
N LYS A 11 29.70 -8.50 15.87
CA LYS A 11 29.90 -7.80 17.16
C LYS A 11 30.78 -6.56 16.98
N GLY A 12 30.22 -5.40 16.63
CA GLY A 12 31.00 -4.16 16.74
C GLY A 12 30.55 -2.93 15.95
N SER A 13 29.53 -3.03 15.12
CA SER A 13 29.02 -1.90 14.33
C SER A 13 27.56 -1.64 14.69
N SER A 14 27.19 -0.37 14.83
CA SER A 14 25.83 0.11 15.12
C SER A 14 24.89 -0.08 13.91
N LEU A 15 24.88 -1.29 13.35
CA LEU A 15 24.16 -1.68 12.15
C LEU A 15 22.82 -2.30 12.56
N TYR A 16 21.74 -1.79 11.95
CA TYR A 16 20.39 -2.04 12.41
C TYR A 16 19.85 -3.39 11.94
N PRO A 17 19.24 -4.21 12.80
CA PRO A 17 18.44 -5.38 12.41
C PRO A 17 17.04 -5.01 11.87
N SER A 18 16.88 -3.79 11.32
CA SER A 18 15.62 -3.03 11.19
C SER A 18 14.62 -3.53 10.13
N MET A 19 14.73 -4.77 9.64
CA MET A 19 13.78 -5.22 8.62
C MET A 19 13.28 -6.67 8.77
N LEU A 20 13.80 -7.44 9.74
CA LEU A 20 13.41 -8.84 9.94
C LEU A 20 12.48 -9.08 11.16
N GLY A 21 12.56 -8.23 12.17
CA GLY A 21 11.57 -8.20 13.28
C GLY A 21 10.29 -7.47 12.89
N VAL A 22 10.40 -6.47 11.99
CA VAL A 22 9.29 -5.75 11.34
C VAL A 22 8.38 -6.71 10.61
N THR A 23 8.96 -7.79 10.12
CA THR A 23 8.33 -8.58 9.10
C THR A 23 7.13 -9.29 9.77
N LEU A 24 7.27 -10.36 10.54
CA LEU A 24 6.10 -11.23 10.79
C LEU A 24 4.82 -10.59 11.39
N LEU A 25 4.91 -9.43 12.06
CA LEU A 25 3.76 -8.72 12.63
C LEU A 25 3.36 -7.42 11.89
N SER A 26 4.27 -6.70 11.22
CA SER A 26 3.91 -5.58 10.32
C SER A 26 3.52 -6.08 8.92
N LEU A 27 3.94 -7.29 8.53
CA LEU A 27 3.71 -7.89 7.23
C LEU A 27 2.26 -8.21 6.94
N VAL A 28 1.46 -8.50 7.96
CA VAL A 28 0.14 -9.08 7.72
C VAL A 28 -0.92 -8.03 7.42
N LEU A 29 -0.63 -6.77 7.75
CA LEU A 29 -1.55 -5.66 7.50
C LEU A 29 -1.37 -5.08 6.10
N GLY A 30 -0.36 -5.48 5.31
CA GLY A 30 -0.20 -5.07 3.91
C GLY A 30 -1.22 -5.70 2.95
N GLY A 31 -2.39 -6.10 3.47
CA GLY A 31 -3.35 -6.93 2.77
C GLY A 31 -3.84 -6.31 1.46
N CYS A 32 -3.34 -6.87 0.36
CA CYS A 32 -3.98 -6.86 -0.95
C CYS A 32 -5.13 -7.89 -0.94
N GLY A 33 -6.37 -7.45 -1.16
CA GLY A 33 -7.57 -8.29 -1.31
C GLY A 33 -7.67 -8.93 -2.68
N SER A 34 -8.03 -10.22 -2.71
CA SER A 34 -8.44 -10.93 -3.92
C SER A 34 -9.84 -10.48 -4.32
N ASP A 35 -9.92 -9.83 -5.49
CA ASP A 35 -11.14 -9.77 -6.27
C ASP A 35 -11.44 -11.19 -6.76
N ASP A 36 -12.06 -12.01 -5.91
CA ASP A 36 -12.87 -13.10 -6.43
C ASP A 36 -14.07 -12.48 -7.13
N GLU A 37 -14.25 -12.88 -8.38
CA GLU A 37 -15.33 -12.52 -9.29
C GLU A 37 -16.69 -12.57 -8.57
N ALA A 38 -17.13 -11.43 -8.05
CA ALA A 38 -18.54 -11.21 -7.74
C ALA A 38 -19.27 -11.03 -9.08
N ALA A 39 -19.64 -12.16 -9.67
CA ALA A 39 -20.67 -12.24 -10.69
C ALA A 39 -21.89 -11.41 -10.25
N GLY A 40 -22.19 -10.35 -11.01
CA GLY A 40 -23.52 -9.73 -11.05
C GLY A 40 -23.92 -8.88 -9.83
N GLY A 41 -23.34 -7.69 -9.69
CA GLY A 41 -23.88 -6.64 -8.81
C GLY A 41 -23.27 -5.27 -9.11
N SER A 42 -24.07 -4.37 -9.66
CA SER A 42 -23.69 -3.06 -10.26
C SER A 42 -23.09 -1.99 -9.34
N SER A 43 -22.51 -2.34 -8.19
CA SER A 43 -22.09 -1.35 -7.18
C SER A 43 -20.58 -1.05 -7.15
N GLU A 44 -19.70 -2.02 -7.43
CA GLU A 44 -18.23 -1.82 -7.40
C GLU A 44 -17.63 -1.30 -8.71
N THR A 45 -18.37 -1.42 -9.81
CA THR A 45 -18.03 -0.85 -11.12
C THR A 45 -18.68 0.51 -11.36
N ALA A 46 -19.39 1.06 -10.37
CA ALA A 46 -19.97 2.39 -10.48
C ALA A 46 -18.86 3.44 -10.36
N ALA A 47 -18.92 4.49 -11.18
CA ALA A 47 -17.94 5.58 -11.13
C ALA A 47 -17.85 6.22 -9.73
N LYS A 48 -18.98 6.24 -9.01
CA LYS A 48 -19.17 6.83 -7.67
C LYS A 48 -19.15 5.80 -6.53
N ALA A 49 -18.56 4.63 -6.74
CA ALA A 49 -18.33 3.64 -5.68
C ALA A 49 -17.25 4.09 -4.68
N PRO A 50 -17.21 3.54 -3.45
CA PRO A 50 -16.04 3.61 -2.55
C PRO A 50 -14.74 3.27 -3.26
N TYR A 51 -13.58 3.68 -2.71
CA TYR A 51 -12.28 3.37 -3.32
C TYR A 51 -12.14 1.88 -3.64
N GLY A 52 -12.64 1.02 -2.76
CA GLY A 52 -12.54 -0.43 -2.91
C GLY A 52 -11.29 -0.94 -2.18
N ARG A 53 -11.09 -2.26 -2.18
CA ARG A 53 -9.96 -2.89 -1.51
C ARG A 53 -8.72 -2.81 -2.37
N VAL A 54 -7.56 -2.92 -1.72
CA VAL A 54 -6.29 -3.17 -2.40
C VAL A 54 -6.45 -4.44 -3.25
N SER A 55 -5.99 -4.45 -4.49
CA SER A 55 -6.00 -5.62 -5.37
C SER A 55 -4.57 -6.05 -5.74
N GLN A 56 -4.45 -7.07 -6.59
CA GLN A 56 -3.15 -7.47 -7.16
C GLN A 56 -2.47 -6.36 -7.99
N ASN A 57 -3.22 -5.40 -8.52
CA ASN A 57 -2.65 -4.30 -9.33
C ASN A 57 -2.61 -2.98 -8.57
N THR A 58 -2.80 -3.03 -7.24
CA THR A 58 -2.62 -1.86 -6.39
C THR A 58 -1.14 -1.71 -6.03
N VAL A 59 -0.63 -0.49 -6.22
CA VAL A 59 0.66 -0.04 -5.70
C VAL A 59 0.39 0.96 -4.58
N VAL A 60 0.76 0.60 -3.36
CA VAL A 60 0.72 1.48 -2.19
C VAL A 60 2.08 2.13 -2.00
N ARG A 61 2.12 3.41 -1.65
CA ARG A 61 3.34 4.20 -1.48
C ARG A 61 3.50 4.62 -0.03
N TYR A 62 4.74 4.61 0.41
CA TYR A 62 5.13 4.95 1.77
C TYR A 62 6.36 5.86 1.75
N GLU A 63 6.43 6.75 2.72
CA GLU A 63 7.67 7.32 3.19
C GLU A 63 8.28 6.44 4.29
N ARG A 64 9.60 6.31 4.24
CA ARG A 64 10.38 5.61 5.25
C ARG A 64 11.65 6.37 5.59
N PRO A 65 11.96 6.59 6.88
CA PRO A 65 13.23 7.18 7.28
C PRO A 65 14.40 6.26 6.96
N ARG A 66 15.47 6.84 6.41
CA ARG A 66 16.78 6.24 6.23
C ARG A 66 17.67 6.45 7.46
N ASP A 67 18.76 5.70 7.50
CA ASP A 67 19.75 5.77 8.57
C ASP A 67 20.50 7.11 8.62
N ASP A 68 20.57 7.81 7.50
CA ASP A 68 21.22 9.13 7.37
C ASP A 68 20.29 10.30 7.76
N GLY A 69 19.06 9.99 8.22
CA GLY A 69 18.04 10.98 8.59
C GLY A 69 17.23 11.51 7.42
N THR A 70 17.52 11.10 6.17
CA THR A 70 16.67 11.41 5.02
C THR A 70 15.44 10.49 4.97
N THR A 71 14.42 10.87 4.21
CA THR A 71 13.29 9.99 3.88
C THR A 71 13.47 9.44 2.46
N HIS A 72 12.86 8.29 2.20
CA HIS A 72 12.73 7.76 0.84
C HIS A 72 11.37 7.15 0.64
N GLU A 73 10.96 7.13 -0.63
CA GLU A 73 9.77 6.39 -1.04
C GLU A 73 10.07 4.89 -1.05
N ALA A 74 9.13 4.13 -0.51
CA ALA A 74 9.04 2.68 -0.67
C ALA A 74 7.65 2.36 -1.24
N THR A 75 7.56 1.29 -2.02
CA THR A 75 6.29 0.84 -2.58
C THR A 75 5.94 -0.55 -2.07
N ALA A 76 4.64 -0.80 -1.87
CA ALA A 76 4.09 -2.14 -1.70
C ALA A 76 3.23 -2.53 -2.90
N GLN A 77 3.46 -3.72 -3.46
CA GLN A 77 2.70 -4.24 -4.59
C GLN A 77 2.77 -5.78 -4.68
N VAL A 78 1.79 -6.41 -5.32
CA VAL A 78 1.86 -7.84 -5.67
C VAL A 78 2.67 -7.99 -6.96
N VAL A 79 3.71 -8.83 -6.94
CA VAL A 79 4.61 -9.06 -8.08
C VAL A 79 4.51 -10.46 -8.68
N GLY A 80 3.54 -11.25 -8.24
CA GLY A 80 3.28 -12.60 -8.73
C GLY A 80 2.75 -13.51 -7.64
N GLU A 81 2.94 -14.81 -7.83
CA GLU A 81 2.44 -15.85 -6.93
C GLU A 81 3.53 -16.87 -6.60
N LYS A 82 3.41 -17.54 -5.45
CA LYS A 82 4.29 -18.61 -4.98
C LYS A 82 3.47 -19.73 -4.37
N THR A 83 3.73 -20.98 -4.78
CA THR A 83 3.09 -22.15 -4.18
C THR A 83 3.94 -22.69 -3.03
N ILE A 84 3.36 -22.80 -1.85
CA ILE A 84 3.99 -23.31 -0.63
C ILE A 84 3.05 -24.35 -0.05
N GLN A 85 3.58 -25.56 0.21
CA GLN A 85 2.80 -26.68 0.77
C GLN A 85 1.48 -26.94 0.00
N GLY A 86 1.48 -26.78 -1.32
CA GLY A 86 0.32 -27.01 -2.18
C GLY A 86 -0.73 -25.88 -2.20
N LYS A 87 -0.49 -24.75 -1.52
CA LYS A 87 -1.35 -23.55 -1.58
C LYS A 87 -0.62 -22.40 -2.29
N THR A 88 -1.34 -21.62 -3.08
CA THR A 88 -0.77 -20.50 -3.86
C THR A 88 -0.98 -19.17 -3.15
N TYR A 89 0.11 -18.50 -2.81
CA TYR A 89 0.13 -17.22 -2.12
C TYR A 89 0.58 -16.12 -3.08
N TRP A 90 0.12 -14.90 -2.87
CA TRP A 90 0.62 -13.72 -3.55
C TRP A 90 1.98 -13.31 -3.02
N ARG A 91 2.86 -12.91 -3.94
CA ARG A 91 4.18 -12.36 -3.66
C ARG A 91 4.04 -10.85 -3.47
N ALA A 92 3.76 -10.40 -2.27
CA ALA A 92 3.63 -8.97 -1.96
C ALA A 92 4.99 -8.39 -1.57
N LYS A 93 5.56 -7.54 -2.42
CA LYS A 93 6.82 -6.84 -2.16
C LYS A 93 6.57 -5.51 -1.48
N LEU A 94 7.39 -5.17 -0.49
CA LEU A 94 7.48 -3.85 0.14
C LEU A 94 8.94 -3.41 0.21
N GLY A 95 9.28 -2.27 -0.38
CA GLY A 95 10.60 -1.69 -0.24
C GLY A 95 11.00 -0.77 -1.39
N ASP A 96 12.30 -0.50 -1.45
CA ASP A 96 12.96 0.20 -2.54
C ASP A 96 13.84 -0.82 -3.25
N PHE A 97 13.31 -1.42 -4.32
CA PHE A 97 14.01 -2.45 -5.09
C PHE A 97 14.75 -1.87 -6.31
N ASP A 98 14.46 -0.62 -6.66
CA ASP A 98 14.98 0.04 -7.87
C ASP A 98 16.24 0.89 -7.59
N SER A 99 16.53 1.21 -6.33
CA SER A 99 17.76 1.93 -5.99
C SER A 99 19.01 1.06 -5.96
N SER A 100 20.18 1.71 -6.07
CA SER A 100 21.49 1.06 -5.91
C SER A 100 21.69 0.40 -4.54
N ASN A 101 20.88 0.81 -3.55
CA ASN A 101 20.84 0.28 -2.20
C ASN A 101 19.59 -0.58 -1.97
N ALA A 102 19.16 -1.33 -3.00
CA ALA A 102 17.95 -2.15 -2.98
C ALA A 102 17.75 -2.86 -1.64
N SER A 103 16.62 -2.58 -1.01
CA SER A 103 16.28 -3.06 0.32
C SER A 103 14.78 -3.20 0.46
N GLY A 104 14.34 -4.29 1.08
CA GLY A 104 12.92 -4.56 1.15
C GLY A 104 12.63 -5.98 1.58
N THR A 105 11.36 -6.30 1.49
CA THR A 105 10.79 -7.58 1.88
C THR A 105 9.82 -8.03 0.80
N GLU A 106 9.76 -9.33 0.56
CA GLU A 106 8.65 -9.97 -0.12
C GLU A 106 7.92 -10.88 0.87
N LEU A 107 6.61 -10.91 0.75
CA LEU A 107 5.73 -11.77 1.49
C LEU A 107 5.01 -12.76 0.63
N TRP A 108 4.65 -13.88 1.23
CA TRP A 108 3.72 -14.82 0.64
C TRP A 108 2.40 -14.77 1.42
N VAL A 109 1.46 -13.97 0.91
CA VAL A 109 0.18 -13.68 1.57
C VAL A 109 -1.01 -14.23 0.79
N GLN A 110 -2.07 -14.59 1.52
CA GLN A 110 -3.43 -14.78 0.99
C GLN A 110 -4.38 -13.96 1.83
N LEU A 111 -5.38 -13.33 1.21
CA LEU A 111 -6.50 -12.72 1.93
C LEU A 111 -7.77 -13.49 1.57
N PRO A 112 -8.13 -14.53 2.33
CA PRO A 112 -9.31 -15.34 1.99
C PRO A 112 -10.61 -14.55 2.20
N ASP A 113 -10.60 -13.52 3.04
CA ASP A 113 -11.74 -12.65 3.30
C ASP A 113 -11.25 -11.27 3.84
N PRO A 114 -12.11 -10.24 3.87
CA PRO A 114 -11.74 -8.90 4.38
C PRO A 114 -11.26 -8.81 5.84
N HIS A 115 -11.54 -9.80 6.65
CA HIS A 115 -11.27 -9.82 8.08
C HIS A 115 -10.09 -10.75 8.42
N SER A 116 -9.44 -11.35 7.43
CA SER A 116 -8.32 -12.24 7.70
C SER A 116 -7.22 -12.19 6.66
N ALA A 117 -6.01 -12.49 7.12
CA ALA A 117 -4.82 -12.54 6.28
C ALA A 117 -3.98 -13.74 6.68
N VAL A 118 -3.53 -14.51 5.71
CA VAL A 118 -2.73 -15.73 5.88
C VAL A 118 -1.34 -15.48 5.31
N VAL A 119 -0.30 -15.74 6.10
CA VAL A 119 1.11 -15.55 5.71
C VAL A 119 1.86 -16.86 5.81
N ALA A 120 2.48 -17.30 4.72
CA ALA A 120 3.24 -18.55 4.69
C ALA A 120 4.75 -18.36 4.90
N GLY A 121 5.23 -17.12 4.81
CA GLY A 121 6.65 -16.80 4.89
C GLY A 121 7.00 -15.57 4.05
N GLY A 122 8.28 -15.44 3.70
CA GLY A 122 8.75 -14.32 2.90
C GLY A 122 10.24 -14.35 2.62
N GLU A 123 10.69 -13.37 1.85
CA GLU A 123 12.08 -13.15 1.48
C GLU A 123 12.51 -11.75 1.88
N PHE A 124 13.78 -11.60 2.22
CA PHE A 124 14.32 -10.36 2.74
C PHE A 124 15.58 -9.93 2.00
N TRP A 125 15.67 -8.64 1.63
CA TRP A 125 16.84 -8.05 0.98
C TRP A 125 17.42 -6.93 1.84
N SER A 126 18.71 -7.05 2.18
CA SER A 126 19.47 -5.93 2.73
C SER A 126 20.95 -6.02 2.41
N ARG A 127 21.46 -4.98 1.77
CA ARG A 127 22.91 -4.86 1.49
C ARG A 127 23.74 -4.46 2.71
N LYS A 128 23.10 -3.87 3.72
CA LYS A 128 23.81 -3.28 4.87
C LYS A 128 23.84 -4.22 6.08
N VAL A 129 22.73 -4.93 6.32
CA VAL A 129 22.53 -5.74 7.53
C VAL A 129 23.00 -7.16 7.30
N LEU A 130 22.68 -7.71 6.13
CA LEU A 130 23.02 -9.06 5.71
C LEU A 130 23.62 -9.02 4.30
N PRO A 131 24.87 -8.53 4.15
CA PRO A 131 25.48 -8.30 2.85
C PRO A 131 25.47 -9.59 2.03
N ASN A 132 24.68 -9.62 0.96
CA ASN A 132 24.66 -10.71 -0.01
C ASN A 132 25.55 -10.32 -1.21
N PRO A 133 26.57 -11.11 -1.57
CA PRO A 133 27.38 -10.84 -2.76
C PRO A 133 26.57 -10.88 -4.06
N ASN A 134 25.40 -11.54 -4.06
CA ASN A 134 24.48 -11.55 -5.19
C ASN A 134 23.22 -10.72 -4.89
N PRO A 135 23.09 -9.50 -5.44
CA PRO A 135 21.95 -8.63 -5.15
C PRO A 135 20.62 -9.12 -5.75
N SER A 136 20.64 -10.10 -6.67
CA SER A 136 19.42 -10.72 -7.22
C SER A 136 18.83 -11.80 -6.32
N GLN A 137 19.52 -12.18 -5.25
CA GLN A 137 19.06 -13.18 -4.29
C GLN A 137 18.71 -12.53 -2.94
N PRO A 138 17.70 -13.06 -2.23
CA PRO A 138 17.40 -12.59 -0.90
C PRO A 138 18.58 -12.85 0.05
N SER A 139 18.77 -11.94 1.01
CA SER A 139 19.68 -12.10 2.13
C SER A 139 19.21 -13.19 3.10
N ALA A 140 17.89 -13.34 3.25
CA ALA A 140 17.26 -14.40 4.05
C ALA A 140 15.91 -14.81 3.43
N THR A 141 15.60 -16.10 3.51
CA THR A 141 14.28 -16.66 3.15
C THR A 141 13.66 -17.30 4.38
N ILE A 142 12.40 -17.03 4.65
CA ILE A 142 11.65 -17.56 5.79
C ILE A 142 10.49 -18.39 5.27
N GLU A 143 10.42 -19.65 5.66
CA GLU A 143 9.24 -20.51 5.43
C GLU A 143 8.67 -20.95 6.77
N LEU A 144 7.37 -20.74 6.97
CA LEU A 144 6.68 -21.21 8.18
C LEU A 144 6.29 -22.68 8.02
N ASP A 145 6.40 -23.44 9.11
CA ASP A 145 5.97 -24.83 9.16
C ASP A 145 4.47 -24.93 8.88
N GLU A 146 3.69 -23.98 9.42
CA GLU A 146 2.28 -23.78 9.13
C GLU A 146 2.02 -22.31 8.80
N PRO A 147 1.20 -21.98 7.79
CA PRO A 147 0.83 -20.60 7.49
C PRO A 147 0.15 -19.92 8.68
N LEU A 148 0.62 -18.72 9.02
CA LEU A 148 0.07 -17.91 10.09
C LEU A 148 -1.19 -17.19 9.62
N THR A 149 -2.32 -17.41 10.30
CA THR A 149 -3.56 -16.67 10.05
C THR A 149 -3.73 -15.57 11.08
N LEU A 150 -3.90 -14.33 10.64
CA LEU A 150 -4.26 -13.21 11.49
C LEU A 150 -5.71 -12.77 11.23
N ASN A 151 -6.36 -12.37 12.30
CA ASN A 151 -7.66 -11.71 12.29
C ASN A 151 -7.44 -10.20 12.23
N LEU A 152 -7.98 -9.55 11.20
CA LEU A 152 -7.91 -8.11 10.95
C LEU A 152 -9.08 -7.34 11.61
N ASP A 153 -9.99 -8.05 12.27
CA ASP A 153 -11.14 -7.49 12.98
C ASP A 153 -11.39 -8.24 14.33
N PRO A 154 -10.37 -8.39 15.20
CA PRO A 154 -10.56 -9.02 16.50
C PRO A 154 -11.30 -8.07 17.45
N PRO A 155 -11.98 -8.59 18.51
CA PRO A 155 -12.60 -7.72 19.49
C PRO A 155 -11.62 -6.71 20.11
N VAL A 156 -12.02 -5.44 20.14
CA VAL A 156 -11.21 -4.35 20.72
C VAL A 156 -10.86 -4.65 22.19
N GLY A 157 -9.59 -4.43 22.53
CA GLY A 157 -9.04 -4.61 23.87
C GLY A 157 -8.75 -6.06 24.27
N GLN A 158 -8.99 -7.04 23.39
CA GLN A 158 -8.69 -8.45 23.66
C GLN A 158 -7.39 -8.88 22.97
N PRO A 159 -6.35 -9.29 23.72
CA PRO A 159 -5.13 -9.81 23.13
C PRO A 159 -5.37 -11.11 22.35
N VAL A 160 -4.88 -11.16 21.13
CA VAL A 160 -4.84 -12.35 20.28
C VAL A 160 -3.41 -12.88 20.27
N ALA A 161 -3.22 -14.09 20.80
CA ALA A 161 -1.92 -14.75 20.80
C ALA A 161 -1.55 -15.24 19.39
N VAL A 162 -0.26 -15.14 19.06
CA VAL A 162 0.33 -15.52 17.79
C VAL A 162 1.52 -16.41 18.08
N GLN A 163 1.59 -17.55 17.41
CA GLN A 163 2.75 -18.43 17.44
C GLN A 163 3.09 -18.83 16.01
N ALA A 164 4.38 -18.84 15.70
CA ALA A 164 4.87 -19.25 14.39
C ALA A 164 6.17 -20.02 14.54
N LYS A 165 6.26 -21.15 13.85
CA LYS A 165 7.47 -21.96 13.72
C LYS A 165 7.85 -22.07 12.26
N GLY A 166 9.12 -22.29 11.99
CA GLY A 166 9.60 -22.37 10.62
C GLY A 166 11.09 -22.50 10.51
N THR A 167 11.56 -22.32 9.29
CA THR A 167 12.97 -22.32 8.94
C THR A 167 13.34 -21.00 8.26
N ILE A 168 14.47 -20.42 8.66
CA ILE A 168 15.11 -19.32 7.98
C ILE A 168 16.35 -19.84 7.28
N GLU A 169 16.41 -19.69 5.97
CA GLU A 169 17.65 -19.84 5.21
C GLU A 169 18.40 -18.51 5.18
N LEU A 170 19.47 -18.43 5.98
CA LEU A 170 20.34 -17.26 6.06
C LEU A 170 21.66 -17.54 5.36
N LEU A 171 21.90 -16.90 4.20
CA LEU A 171 23.12 -17.09 3.41
C LEU A 171 23.45 -18.59 3.15
N GLY A 172 22.42 -19.40 2.90
CA GLY A 172 22.53 -20.85 2.67
C GLY A 172 22.70 -21.70 3.94
N GLN A 173 22.50 -21.13 5.13
CA GLN A 173 22.45 -21.87 6.39
C GLN A 173 21.01 -21.89 6.93
N PRO A 174 20.39 -23.07 7.08
CA PRO A 174 19.08 -23.17 7.70
C PRO A 174 19.18 -22.97 9.22
N LEU A 175 18.30 -22.13 9.76
CA LEU A 175 18.13 -21.84 11.18
C LEU A 175 16.66 -22.06 11.54
N SER A 176 16.38 -22.74 12.64
CA SER A 176 15.00 -22.88 13.11
C SER A 176 14.52 -21.60 13.77
N ILE A 177 13.24 -21.28 13.60
CA ILE A 177 12.56 -20.20 14.31
C ILE A 177 11.40 -20.71 15.13
N ASP A 178 11.27 -20.14 16.32
CA ASP A 178 10.11 -20.24 17.19
C ASP A 178 9.79 -18.83 17.67
N LEU A 179 8.65 -18.31 17.22
CA LEU A 179 8.22 -16.93 17.45
C LEU A 179 6.92 -16.96 18.24
N SER A 180 6.85 -16.13 19.28
CA SER A 180 5.64 -15.95 20.08
C SER A 180 5.32 -14.47 20.22
N GLY A 181 4.05 -14.12 20.15
CA GLY A 181 3.64 -12.74 20.29
C GLY A 181 2.16 -12.61 20.53
N SER A 182 1.71 -11.37 20.55
CA SER A 182 0.30 -11.03 20.61
C SER A 182 0.06 -9.67 19.98
N TYR A 183 -1.10 -9.49 19.38
CA TYR A 183 -1.61 -8.19 18.98
C TYR A 183 -2.98 -7.95 19.60
N THR A 184 -3.34 -6.68 19.77
CA THR A 184 -4.62 -6.26 20.34
C THR A 184 -5.17 -5.15 19.46
N ALA A 185 -6.43 -5.26 19.02
CA ALA A 185 -7.11 -4.14 18.40
C ALA A 185 -7.37 -3.05 19.45
N VAL A 186 -6.91 -1.84 19.18
CA VAL A 186 -7.11 -0.65 20.02
C VAL A 186 -8.39 0.08 19.59
N SER A 187 -8.67 0.14 18.29
CA SER A 187 -9.85 0.78 17.71
C SER A 187 -10.11 0.24 16.30
N HIS A 188 -11.37 0.15 15.86
CA HIS A 188 -11.75 -0.15 14.46
C HIS A 188 -12.23 1.09 13.69
N ASN A 189 -12.11 2.27 14.29
CA ASN A 189 -12.46 3.54 13.65
C ASN A 189 -11.48 4.65 14.10
N ALA A 190 -10.20 4.30 14.12
CA ALA A 190 -9.13 5.24 14.40
C ALA A 190 -8.97 6.23 13.25
N SER A 191 -8.41 7.39 13.58
CA SER A 191 -7.86 8.32 12.59
C SER A 191 -6.37 8.39 12.81
N VAL A 192 -5.60 8.34 11.74
CA VAL A 192 -4.14 8.36 11.78
C VAL A 192 -3.62 9.42 10.83
N LEU A 193 -2.72 10.27 11.33
CA LEU A 193 -1.98 11.20 10.49
C LEU A 193 -0.83 10.44 9.83
N THR A 194 -0.70 10.56 8.51
CA THR A 194 0.46 10.04 7.75
C THR A 194 1.13 11.18 6.98
N SER A 195 2.28 10.94 6.35
CA SER A 195 2.86 11.84 5.35
C SER A 195 1.87 12.15 4.22
N GLY A 196 1.00 11.19 3.92
CA GLY A 196 -0.18 11.30 3.06
C GLY A 196 -1.43 11.86 3.75
N GLY A 197 -1.30 12.65 4.81
CA GLY A 197 -2.41 13.34 5.47
C GLY A 197 -3.21 12.46 6.42
N SER A 198 -4.35 12.99 6.91
CA SER A 198 -5.23 12.26 7.82
C SER A 198 -6.02 11.18 7.07
N LEU A 199 -5.94 9.94 7.56
CA LEU A 199 -6.78 8.83 7.14
C LEU A 199 -7.71 8.42 8.28
N HIS A 200 -8.99 8.21 7.97
CA HIS A 200 -10.01 7.80 8.94
C HIS A 200 -10.47 6.37 8.68
N GLY A 201 -11.25 5.79 9.59
CA GLY A 201 -11.77 4.44 9.42
C GLY A 201 -10.70 3.34 9.54
N CYS A 202 -9.57 3.66 10.17
CA CYS A 202 -8.49 2.70 10.34
C CYS A 202 -8.75 1.76 11.52
N HIS A 203 -8.31 0.52 11.38
CA HIS A 203 -8.13 -0.41 12.47
C HIS A 203 -6.74 -0.19 13.08
N GLU A 204 -6.69 0.28 14.32
CA GLU A 204 -5.46 0.46 15.08
C GLU A 204 -5.17 -0.80 15.89
N PHE A 205 -3.93 -1.26 15.82
CA PHE A 205 -3.42 -2.42 16.55
C PHE A 205 -2.20 -2.02 17.37
N SER A 206 -2.13 -2.51 18.60
CA SER A 206 -0.88 -2.57 19.36
C SER A 206 -0.36 -4.00 19.32
N PHE A 207 0.96 -4.19 19.20
CA PHE A 207 1.54 -5.51 19.13
C PHE A 207 2.82 -5.64 19.96
N GLN A 208 3.10 -6.88 20.36
CA GLN A 208 4.32 -7.27 21.06
C GLN A 208 4.73 -8.68 20.63
N GLY A 209 6.02 -8.93 20.54
CA GLY A 209 6.58 -10.21 20.15
C GLY A 209 7.89 -10.48 20.86
N THR A 210 8.11 -11.73 21.21
CA THR A 210 9.36 -12.21 21.77
C THR A 210 9.80 -13.46 21.03
N ALA A 211 11.11 -13.65 20.96
CA ALA A 211 11.70 -14.81 20.33
C ALA A 211 12.56 -15.56 21.34
N SER A 212 11.94 -16.54 21.99
CA SER A 212 12.67 -17.48 22.85
C SER A 212 13.39 -18.50 21.97
N ASN A 213 14.69 -18.75 22.23
CA ASN A 213 15.49 -19.77 21.55
C ASN A 213 15.61 -19.59 20.02
N ASN A 214 15.50 -18.36 19.53
CA ASN A 214 15.62 -18.06 18.12
C ASN A 214 17.06 -17.70 17.78
N GLU A 215 17.79 -18.64 17.16
CA GLU A 215 19.18 -18.44 16.75
C GLU A 215 19.33 -17.24 15.80
N PHE A 216 18.34 -17.05 14.93
CA PHE A 216 18.35 -15.98 13.95
C PHE A 216 18.18 -14.58 14.56
N LEU A 217 17.19 -14.40 15.44
CA LEU A 217 16.99 -13.11 16.09
C LEU A 217 18.10 -12.79 17.10
N SER A 218 18.73 -13.83 17.68
CA SER A 218 19.97 -13.69 18.45
C SER A 218 21.13 -13.16 17.60
N VAL A 219 21.28 -13.62 16.35
CA VAL A 219 22.27 -13.08 15.38
C VAL A 219 22.00 -11.60 15.09
N LEU A 220 20.74 -11.19 15.08
CA LEU A 220 20.32 -9.80 14.88
C LEU A 220 20.35 -8.95 16.16
N GLY A 221 20.56 -9.56 17.34
CA GLY A 221 20.52 -8.87 18.62
C GLY A 221 19.14 -8.32 18.97
N VAL A 222 18.07 -9.02 18.56
CA VAL A 222 16.68 -8.66 18.80
C VAL A 222 16.04 -9.77 19.63
N ASN A 223 15.55 -9.46 20.82
CA ASN A 223 14.85 -10.45 21.67
C ASN A 223 13.38 -10.09 21.89
N GLU A 224 13.04 -8.82 21.68
CA GLU A 224 11.73 -8.24 21.91
C GLU A 224 11.45 -7.21 20.81
N ILE A 225 10.22 -7.23 20.33
CA ILE A 225 9.66 -6.23 19.41
C ILE A 225 8.31 -5.77 19.99
N SER A 226 8.00 -4.50 19.84
CA SER A 226 6.66 -3.97 20.11
C SER A 226 6.33 -2.86 19.12
N GLY A 227 5.09 -2.42 19.08
CA GLY A 227 4.73 -1.34 18.17
C GLY A 227 3.24 -1.14 18.01
N GLN A 228 2.92 -0.27 17.05
CA GLN A 228 1.57 0.05 16.63
C GLN A 228 1.46 -0.05 15.11
N ALA A 229 0.28 -0.41 14.62
CA ALA A 229 -0.01 -0.44 13.21
C ALA A 229 -1.45 0.02 12.95
N TRP A 230 -1.65 0.71 11.83
CA TRP A 230 -2.94 1.17 11.37
C TRP A 230 -3.21 0.55 10.00
N TYR A 231 -4.32 -0.18 9.92
CA TYR A 231 -4.81 -0.82 8.71
C TYR A 231 -6.07 -0.10 8.22
N HIS A 232 -6.15 0.21 6.94
CA HIS A 232 -7.34 0.73 6.30
C HIS A 232 -7.90 -0.33 5.33
N PRO A 233 -9.21 -0.66 5.38
CA PRO A 233 -9.80 -1.68 4.51
C PRO A 233 -9.59 -1.41 3.00
N SER A 234 -9.43 -0.16 2.59
CA SER A 234 -9.18 0.21 1.19
C SER A 234 -7.71 0.32 0.80
N PHE A 235 -6.80 0.52 1.75
CA PHE A 235 -5.40 0.85 1.45
C PHE A 235 -4.39 -0.14 2.07
N GLY A 236 -4.85 -1.11 2.85
CA GLY A 236 -3.97 -2.01 3.58
C GLY A 236 -3.32 -1.30 4.77
N LEU A 237 -2.07 -1.63 5.07
CA LEU A 237 -1.30 -0.98 6.12
C LEU A 237 -1.07 0.47 5.70
N VAL A 238 -1.51 1.44 6.50
CA VAL A 238 -1.31 2.86 6.20
C VAL A 238 -0.28 3.52 7.10
N ARG A 239 -0.03 2.94 8.27
CA ARG A 239 1.07 3.37 9.13
C ARG A 239 1.53 2.21 10.01
N ALA A 240 2.82 2.09 10.23
CA ALA A 240 3.36 1.21 11.25
C ALA A 240 4.53 1.87 11.96
N VAL A 241 4.58 1.71 13.28
CA VAL A 241 5.71 2.10 14.13
C VAL A 241 6.13 0.87 14.91
N MET A 242 7.39 0.48 14.78
CA MET A 242 7.94 -0.67 15.50
C MET A 242 9.15 -0.24 16.33
N HIS A 243 9.07 -0.59 17.62
CA HIS A 243 10.07 -0.37 18.63
C HIS A 243 10.89 -1.65 18.85
N ILE A 244 12.21 -1.52 18.72
CA ILE A 244 13.18 -2.55 19.11
C ILE A 244 14.09 -1.93 20.18
N PRO A 245 14.17 -2.50 21.39
CA PRO A 245 15.01 -1.97 22.45
C PRO A 245 16.45 -1.73 22.01
N GLY A 246 16.96 -0.52 22.26
CA GLY A 246 18.33 -0.12 21.90
C GLY A 246 18.54 0.17 20.40
N LYS A 247 17.47 0.27 19.61
CA LYS A 247 17.49 0.64 18.19
C LYS A 247 16.57 1.85 17.94
N LYS A 248 16.75 2.50 16.79
CA LYS A 248 15.82 3.52 16.29
C LYS A 248 14.53 2.84 15.86
N ASP A 249 13.42 3.51 16.08
CA ASP A 249 12.11 3.05 15.62
C ASP A 249 12.09 2.89 14.10
N TYR A 250 11.37 1.87 13.68
CA TYR A 250 11.06 1.64 12.29
C TYR A 250 9.68 2.21 12.00
N GLU A 251 9.60 3.03 10.96
CA GLU A 251 8.37 3.71 10.58
C GLU A 251 8.06 3.44 9.11
N LEU A 252 6.79 3.14 8.82
CA LEU A 252 6.20 3.16 7.49
C LEU A 252 5.06 4.15 7.52
N ASP A 253 5.04 5.08 6.58
CA ASP A 253 4.04 6.14 6.58
C ASP A 253 3.43 6.34 5.20
N PHE A 254 2.14 6.06 5.05
CA PHE A 254 1.46 6.06 3.76
C PHE A 254 1.47 7.44 3.10
N THR A 255 1.76 7.50 1.80
CA THR A 255 1.73 8.72 0.99
C THR A 255 0.73 8.66 -0.17
N GLY A 256 0.25 7.48 -0.54
CA GLY A 256 -0.74 7.32 -1.60
C GLY A 256 -0.93 5.89 -2.07
N ALA A 257 -1.88 5.70 -2.98
CA ALA A 257 -2.11 4.42 -3.64
C ALA A 257 -2.51 4.64 -5.10
N ASP A 258 -2.18 3.67 -5.94
CA ASP A 258 -2.55 3.60 -7.36
C ASP A 258 -3.13 2.21 -7.65
N GLU A 259 -4.21 2.12 -8.41
CA GLU A 259 -4.74 0.86 -8.94
C GLU A 259 -4.92 1.04 -10.44
N MET A 260 -4.14 0.31 -11.24
CA MET A 260 -4.09 0.49 -12.69
C MET A 260 -4.95 -0.53 -13.46
N GLY A 261 -5.69 -1.39 -12.74
CA GLY A 261 -6.51 -2.43 -13.38
C GLY A 261 -5.65 -3.47 -14.11
N LYS A 262 -6.33 -4.46 -14.71
CA LYS A 262 -5.68 -5.55 -15.47
C LYS A 262 -6.48 -6.03 -16.67
N ALA A 263 -7.57 -5.33 -17.01
CA ALA A 263 -8.41 -5.75 -18.11
C ALA A 263 -7.64 -5.64 -19.43
N THR A 264 -7.63 -6.69 -20.23
CA THR A 264 -7.09 -6.70 -21.59
C THR A 264 -8.20 -6.62 -22.64
N THR A 265 -9.46 -6.66 -22.20
CA THR A 265 -10.67 -6.62 -23.04
C THR A 265 -11.82 -6.02 -22.24
N GLY A 266 -12.80 -5.40 -22.91
CA GLY A 266 -14.01 -4.92 -22.23
C GLY A 266 -13.75 -3.64 -21.42
N THR A 267 -14.36 -3.53 -20.24
CA THR A 267 -14.22 -2.34 -19.38
C THR A 267 -13.02 -2.48 -18.44
N ASN A 268 -12.18 -1.46 -18.37
CA ASN A 268 -11.12 -1.33 -17.37
C ASN A 268 -11.44 -0.19 -16.38
N ARG A 269 -10.86 -0.27 -15.18
CA ARG A 269 -10.97 0.75 -14.13
C ARG A 269 -9.59 1.04 -13.57
N ILE A 270 -9.21 2.32 -13.58
CA ILE A 270 -8.03 2.81 -12.88
C ILE A 270 -8.42 3.87 -11.86
N GLN A 271 -7.63 3.98 -10.80
CA GLN A 271 -7.85 4.96 -9.74
C GLN A 271 -6.56 5.25 -8.99
N GLY A 272 -6.53 6.37 -8.28
CA GLY A 272 -5.37 6.74 -7.48
C GLY A 272 -5.72 7.78 -6.42
N LEU A 273 -4.90 7.80 -5.38
CA LEU A 273 -4.96 8.73 -4.26
C LEU A 273 -3.58 9.33 -4.01
N ARG A 274 -3.52 10.65 -3.86
CA ARG A 274 -2.33 11.41 -3.44
C ARG A 274 -2.68 12.57 -2.54
N ILE A 275 -1.73 12.96 -1.72
CA ILE A 275 -1.66 14.33 -1.18
C ILE A 275 -0.74 15.14 -2.08
N LEU A 276 -1.19 16.34 -2.41
CA LEU A 276 -0.44 17.30 -3.19
C LEU A 276 -0.12 18.50 -2.32
N GLY A 277 1.16 18.73 -2.09
CA GLY A 277 1.72 19.97 -1.58
C GLY A 277 1.85 21.04 -2.67
N PRO A 278 2.37 22.23 -2.33
CA PRO A 278 2.53 23.33 -3.28
C PRO A 278 3.42 22.92 -4.47
N SER A 279 2.97 23.26 -5.69
CA SER A 279 3.63 22.92 -6.97
C SER A 279 3.53 21.45 -7.39
N GLU A 280 2.93 20.56 -6.60
CA GLU A 280 2.81 19.14 -6.96
C GLU A 280 1.66 18.90 -7.94
N THR A 281 1.82 17.83 -8.73
CA THR A 281 0.85 17.41 -9.75
C THR A 281 0.57 15.92 -9.60
N PHE A 282 -0.71 15.57 -9.64
CA PHE A 282 -1.22 14.22 -9.76
C PHE A 282 -1.74 14.01 -11.17
N GLU A 283 -1.43 12.86 -11.77
CA GLU A 283 -2.01 12.43 -13.04
C GLU A 283 -2.45 10.98 -12.96
N LEU A 284 -3.68 10.71 -13.38
CA LEU A 284 -4.22 9.38 -13.64
C LEU A 284 -4.51 9.28 -15.13
N ASN A 285 -3.86 8.35 -15.82
CA ASN A 285 -3.88 8.29 -17.29
C ASN A 285 -4.00 6.84 -17.77
N THR A 286 -4.94 6.55 -18.68
CA THR A 286 -5.14 5.20 -19.20
C THR A 286 -3.96 4.70 -20.04
N TYR A 287 -3.17 5.61 -20.63
CA TYR A 287 -1.94 5.25 -21.33
C TYR A 287 -0.91 4.60 -20.40
N ALA A 288 -0.88 4.99 -19.12
CA ALA A 288 0.08 4.46 -18.14
C ALA A 288 -0.15 2.98 -17.80
N VAL A 289 -1.31 2.41 -18.15
CA VAL A 289 -1.66 1.02 -17.85
C VAL A 289 -0.89 0.05 -18.75
N HIS A 290 -0.92 0.28 -20.07
CA HIS A 290 -0.33 -0.63 -21.05
C HIS A 290 0.78 0.02 -21.90
N GLY A 291 1.02 1.32 -21.75
CA GLY A 291 1.88 2.09 -22.65
C GLY A 291 1.30 2.22 -24.06
N ASP A 292 -0.02 2.12 -24.20
CA ASP A 292 -0.73 2.14 -25.47
C ASP A 292 -1.98 3.03 -25.41
N LEU A 293 -2.39 3.54 -26.57
CA LEU A 293 -3.64 4.26 -26.73
C LEU A 293 -4.72 3.24 -27.08
N ASP A 294 -5.29 2.62 -26.06
CA ASP A 294 -6.21 1.48 -26.19
C ASP A 294 -7.64 1.78 -25.72
N ALA A 295 -7.96 3.04 -25.42
CA ALA A 295 -9.30 3.40 -25.00
C ALA A 295 -10.25 3.57 -26.20
N ASP A 296 -11.46 3.03 -26.07
CA ASP A 296 -12.55 3.20 -27.02
C ASP A 296 -13.15 4.60 -26.87
N LYS A 297 -13.07 5.39 -27.95
CA LYS A 297 -13.57 6.78 -27.98
C LYS A 297 -15.08 6.83 -28.15
N ASP A 298 -15.69 5.78 -28.69
CA ASP A 298 -17.12 5.73 -29.02
C ASP A 298 -17.95 5.28 -27.81
N GLN A 299 -17.30 4.65 -26.83
CA GLN A 299 -17.87 4.35 -25.52
C GLN A 299 -17.62 5.47 -24.52
N HIS A 300 -18.59 5.67 -23.62
CA HIS A 300 -18.47 6.67 -22.56
C HIS A 300 -17.44 6.25 -21.53
N ALA A 301 -16.43 7.09 -21.31
CA ALA A 301 -15.60 7.01 -20.13
C ALA A 301 -16.28 7.75 -18.97
N LYS A 302 -16.18 7.18 -17.78
CA LYS A 302 -16.64 7.79 -16.53
C LYS A 302 -15.43 8.20 -15.71
N MET A 303 -15.27 9.50 -15.51
CA MET A 303 -14.11 10.12 -14.87
C MET A 303 -14.57 10.90 -13.65
N LEU A 304 -14.09 10.52 -12.46
CA LEU A 304 -14.42 11.14 -11.19
C LEU A 304 -13.14 11.65 -10.53
N VAL A 305 -13.14 12.90 -10.10
CA VAL A 305 -12.12 13.49 -9.23
C VAL A 305 -12.79 14.03 -7.97
N GLU A 306 -12.22 13.72 -6.83
CA GLU A 306 -12.61 14.24 -5.53
C GLU A 306 -11.39 14.88 -4.87
N ALA A 307 -11.54 16.12 -4.41
CA ALA A 307 -10.51 16.84 -3.70
C ALA A 307 -11.02 17.36 -2.36
N ARG A 308 -10.17 17.37 -1.33
CA ARG A 308 -10.40 18.11 -0.09
C ARG A 308 -9.09 18.63 0.48
N PHE A 309 -9.15 19.59 1.40
CA PHE A 309 -7.96 19.91 2.20
C PHE A 309 -7.48 18.66 2.93
N ALA A 310 -6.15 18.45 2.96
CA ALA A 310 -5.54 17.35 3.70
C ALA A 310 -5.60 17.58 5.22
N ASP A 311 -5.64 18.86 5.64
CA ASP A 311 -5.90 19.28 7.02
C ASP A 311 -7.40 19.20 7.33
N ASP A 312 -7.76 18.45 8.38
CA ASP A 312 -9.16 18.19 8.72
C ASP A 312 -9.89 19.46 9.20
N SER A 313 -9.20 20.39 9.86
CA SER A 313 -9.82 21.64 10.32
C SER A 313 -10.20 22.54 9.14
N LYS A 314 -9.36 22.61 8.12
CA LYS A 314 -9.66 23.30 6.86
C LYS A 314 -10.69 22.54 6.02
N ALA A 315 -10.66 21.22 6.04
CA ALA A 315 -11.66 20.40 5.34
C ALA A 315 -13.08 20.61 5.88
N GLN A 316 -13.25 21.03 7.14
CA GLN A 316 -14.54 21.39 7.73
C GLN A 316 -15.05 22.78 7.34
N SER A 317 -14.26 23.57 6.60
CA SER A 317 -14.69 24.86 6.06
C SER A 317 -15.47 24.70 4.75
N SER A 318 -16.09 25.78 4.29
CA SER A 318 -16.71 25.86 2.95
C SER A 318 -15.73 26.28 1.86
N ASP A 319 -14.45 26.49 2.20
CA ASP A 319 -13.47 26.99 1.24
C ASP A 319 -13.06 25.90 0.24
N ARG A 320 -12.84 26.30 -1.00
CA ARG A 320 -12.31 25.41 -2.02
C ARG A 320 -10.80 25.26 -1.85
N PRO A 321 -10.22 24.04 -1.81
CA PRO A 321 -8.78 23.87 -1.86
C PRO A 321 -8.22 24.48 -3.17
N PRO A 322 -7.00 25.04 -3.13
CA PRO A 322 -6.37 25.63 -4.31
C PRO A 322 -5.90 24.51 -5.25
N ILE A 323 -6.84 23.95 -6.02
CA ILE A 323 -6.61 22.82 -6.92
C ILE A 323 -7.20 23.13 -8.30
N ASP A 324 -6.34 23.01 -9.31
CA ASP A 324 -6.70 23.07 -10.72
C ASP A 324 -6.82 21.65 -11.25
N THR A 325 -7.98 21.31 -11.82
CA THR A 325 -8.27 19.98 -12.35
C THR A 325 -8.50 20.02 -13.86
N GLN A 326 -8.01 19.00 -14.55
CA GLN A 326 -8.27 18.75 -15.97
C GLN A 326 -8.78 17.32 -16.13
N ILE A 327 -9.86 17.16 -16.88
CA ILE A 327 -10.40 15.85 -17.27
C ILE A 327 -10.46 15.85 -18.79
N GLY A 328 -9.83 14.89 -19.47
CA GLY A 328 -9.67 14.97 -20.90
C GLY A 328 -9.26 13.69 -21.58
N THR A 329 -8.83 13.87 -22.83
CA THR A 329 -8.31 12.84 -23.72
C THR A 329 -6.96 13.26 -24.27
N THR A 330 -6.37 12.41 -25.11
CA THR A 330 -5.15 12.71 -25.86
C THR A 330 -5.16 14.09 -26.53
N MET A 331 -6.26 14.50 -27.18
CA MET A 331 -6.35 15.75 -27.93
C MET A 331 -7.48 16.69 -27.47
N GLY A 332 -7.91 16.62 -26.20
CA GLY A 332 -9.01 17.45 -25.73
C GLY A 332 -9.22 17.49 -24.21
N VAL A 333 -10.12 18.39 -23.80
CA VAL A 333 -10.56 18.55 -22.41
C VAL A 333 -12.08 18.55 -22.36
N PHE A 334 -12.64 17.81 -21.42
CA PHE A 334 -14.05 17.84 -21.12
C PHE A 334 -14.36 19.00 -20.15
N PRO A 335 -15.34 19.86 -20.48
CA PRO A 335 -15.81 20.87 -19.54
C PRO A 335 -16.32 20.20 -18.26
N HIS A 336 -15.81 20.64 -17.11
CA HIS A 336 -16.25 20.18 -15.81
C HIS A 336 -16.11 21.31 -14.78
N GLN A 337 -16.76 21.14 -13.64
CA GLN A 337 -16.63 22.02 -12.48
C GLN A 337 -16.48 21.17 -11.23
N LEU A 338 -15.66 21.62 -10.28
CA LEU A 338 -15.66 21.05 -8.94
C LEU A 338 -16.84 21.64 -8.17
N VAL A 339 -17.74 20.77 -7.73
CA VAL A 339 -18.93 21.11 -6.94
C VAL A 339 -18.72 20.64 -5.52
N ALA A 340 -19.03 21.50 -4.55
CA ALA A 340 -19.00 21.14 -3.14
C ALA A 340 -20.01 20.03 -2.83
N SER A 341 -19.59 19.04 -2.04
CA SER A 341 -20.35 17.87 -1.65
C SER A 341 -20.12 17.59 -0.16
N PRO A 342 -21.17 17.31 0.63
CA PRO A 342 -21.05 16.90 2.02
C PRO A 342 -20.69 15.42 2.17
N ILE A 343 -20.62 14.68 1.06
CA ILE A 343 -20.26 13.27 1.02
C ILE A 343 -19.05 13.06 0.12
N SER A 344 -18.16 12.20 0.59
CA SER A 344 -17.14 11.53 -0.22
C SER A 344 -17.75 10.29 -0.87
N PHE A 345 -17.38 10.08 -2.14
CA PHE A 345 -17.64 8.82 -2.82
C PHE A 345 -16.55 7.80 -2.53
N PHE A 346 -15.29 8.22 -2.45
CA PHE A 346 -14.15 7.31 -2.27
C PHE A 346 -13.91 6.90 -0.82
N HIS A 347 -14.21 7.80 0.12
CA HIS A 347 -13.90 7.75 1.55
C HIS A 347 -15.18 7.82 2.40
N PRO A 348 -16.11 6.87 2.26
CA PRO A 348 -17.41 6.93 2.93
C PRO A 348 -17.30 6.97 4.46
N GLU A 349 -16.22 6.49 5.05
CA GLU A 349 -15.88 6.57 6.47
C GLU A 349 -15.71 8.01 6.99
N GLU A 350 -15.56 8.98 6.09
CA GLU A 350 -15.50 10.41 6.42
C GLU A 350 -16.87 11.10 6.37
N ASN A 351 -17.88 10.44 5.82
CA ASN A 351 -19.21 11.01 5.70
C ASN A 351 -19.81 11.28 7.09
N GLY A 352 -20.35 12.48 7.28
CA GLY A 352 -20.89 12.93 8.57
C GLY A 352 -19.86 13.55 9.52
N LYS A 353 -18.56 13.60 9.17
CA LYS A 353 -17.52 14.30 9.97
C LYS A 353 -17.47 15.82 9.75
N GLY A 354 -18.38 16.36 8.94
CA GLY A 354 -18.48 17.79 8.63
C GLY A 354 -17.51 18.29 7.55
N PHE A 355 -16.84 17.39 6.83
CA PHE A 355 -15.94 17.76 5.74
C PHE A 355 -16.68 18.19 4.47
N THR A 356 -16.09 19.13 3.74
CA THR A 356 -16.51 19.53 2.41
C THR A 356 -15.57 18.90 1.37
N PHE A 357 -16.15 18.12 0.47
CA PHE A 357 -15.47 17.51 -0.67
C PHE A 357 -15.77 18.29 -1.95
N TRP A 358 -14.80 18.42 -2.83
CA TRP A 358 -14.93 19.12 -4.11
C TRP A 358 -14.85 18.10 -5.24
N VAL A 359 -15.99 17.85 -5.88
CA VAL A 359 -16.18 16.73 -6.80
C VAL A 359 -16.35 17.22 -8.23
N GLY A 360 -15.53 16.69 -9.14
CA GLY A 360 -15.69 16.82 -10.58
C GLY A 360 -16.05 15.48 -11.20
N TYR A 361 -17.05 15.46 -12.09
CA TYR A 361 -17.49 14.23 -12.74
C TYR A 361 -17.78 14.45 -14.22
N VAL A 362 -17.28 13.56 -15.07
CA VAL A 362 -17.53 13.51 -16.50
C VAL A 362 -18.00 12.11 -16.87
N ASP A 363 -19.03 12.05 -17.73
CA ASP A 363 -19.56 10.83 -18.33
C ASP A 363 -19.75 11.08 -19.82
N GLN A 364 -18.65 10.96 -20.59
CA GLN A 364 -18.64 11.33 -22.01
C GLN A 364 -17.80 10.36 -22.84
N ALA A 365 -18.23 10.17 -24.08
CA ALA A 365 -17.44 9.58 -25.15
C ALA A 365 -16.64 10.68 -25.87
N ALA A 366 -15.45 10.35 -26.33
CA ALA A 366 -14.54 11.24 -27.03
C ALA A 366 -14.80 11.27 -28.55
N LYS A 367 -16.06 11.51 -28.96
CA LYS A 367 -16.47 11.47 -30.38
C LYS A 367 -15.76 12.49 -31.27
N ASN A 368 -15.14 13.51 -30.68
CA ASN A 368 -14.35 14.53 -31.36
C ASN A 368 -12.95 14.05 -31.76
N GLU A 369 -12.47 12.93 -31.23
CA GLU A 369 -11.20 12.33 -31.63
C GLU A 369 -11.33 11.67 -33.01
N SER A 370 -10.34 11.89 -33.88
CA SER A 370 -10.39 11.43 -35.27
C SER A 370 -10.18 9.93 -35.46
N VAL A 371 -9.59 9.25 -34.47
CA VAL A 371 -9.26 7.82 -34.50
C VAL A 371 -9.58 7.16 -33.17
N ASN A 372 -9.98 5.88 -33.21
CA ASN A 372 -10.09 5.04 -32.00
C ASN A 372 -8.70 4.62 -31.50
N GLY A 373 -8.66 4.17 -30.25
CA GLY A 373 -7.39 3.96 -29.55
C GLY A 373 -6.84 5.31 -29.09
N ILE A 374 -7.43 5.84 -28.02
CA ILE A 374 -7.01 7.09 -27.38
C ILE A 374 -6.58 6.81 -25.94
N SER A 375 -6.21 7.87 -25.21
CA SER A 375 -6.14 7.83 -23.75
C SER A 375 -7.12 8.80 -23.12
N TYR A 376 -7.59 8.46 -21.93
CA TYR A 376 -8.29 9.36 -21.02
C TYR A 376 -7.37 9.73 -19.86
N HIS A 377 -7.49 10.96 -19.36
CA HIS A 377 -6.71 11.41 -18.21
C HIS A 377 -7.47 12.33 -17.27
N ILE A 378 -7.05 12.28 -16.01
CA ILE A 378 -7.39 13.25 -14.96
C ILE A 378 -6.07 13.81 -14.42
N THR A 379 -5.91 15.12 -14.47
CA THR A 379 -4.78 15.82 -13.84
C THR A 379 -5.30 16.71 -12.73
N ALA A 380 -4.59 16.78 -11.61
CA ALA A 380 -4.84 17.72 -10.54
C ALA A 380 -3.54 18.38 -10.11
N LYS A 381 -3.53 19.71 -10.02
CA LYS A 381 -2.33 20.50 -9.70
C LYS A 381 -2.61 21.49 -8.60
N VAL A 382 -1.70 21.58 -7.64
CA VAL A 382 -1.72 22.61 -6.60
C VAL A 382 -0.79 23.77 -7.00
N PRO A 383 -1.27 25.03 -7.05
CA PRO A 383 -0.45 26.20 -7.35
C PRO A 383 0.73 26.35 -6.37
N ASN A 384 1.81 26.98 -6.85
CA ASN A 384 3.05 27.14 -6.07
C ASN A 384 2.88 28.05 -4.84
N ASP A 385 1.91 28.97 -4.88
CA ASP A 385 1.60 29.92 -3.80
C ASP A 385 0.58 29.37 -2.79
N ALA A 386 0.13 28.13 -2.97
CA ALA A 386 -0.73 27.47 -1.99
C ALA A 386 0.02 27.26 -0.66
N SER A 387 -0.70 27.45 0.45
CA SER A 387 -0.18 27.23 1.80
C SER A 387 -0.60 25.90 2.41
N ASN A 388 -1.44 25.12 1.72
CA ASN A 388 -2.05 23.91 2.27
C ASN A 388 -2.01 22.78 1.25
N SER A 389 -1.77 21.58 1.75
CA SER A 389 -1.84 20.38 0.94
C SER A 389 -3.29 19.97 0.68
N VAL A 390 -3.50 19.33 -0.48
CA VAL A 390 -4.80 18.88 -0.96
C VAL A 390 -4.76 17.38 -1.13
N ARG A 391 -5.72 16.65 -0.55
CA ARG A 391 -5.94 15.25 -0.89
C ARG A 391 -6.75 15.17 -2.16
N VAL A 392 -6.25 14.43 -3.14
CA VAL A 392 -6.94 14.15 -4.39
C VAL A 392 -7.12 12.65 -4.55
N THR A 393 -8.33 12.23 -4.88
CA THR A 393 -8.64 10.85 -5.26
C THR A 393 -9.37 10.88 -6.59
N SER A 394 -8.96 10.03 -7.53
CA SER A 394 -9.56 10.00 -8.87
C SER A 394 -9.80 8.58 -9.36
N ARG A 395 -10.75 8.42 -10.29
CA ARG A 395 -11.07 7.17 -10.97
C ARG A 395 -11.43 7.43 -12.43
N ILE A 396 -10.95 6.58 -13.32
CA ILE A 396 -11.36 6.49 -14.72
C ILE A 396 -11.87 5.08 -14.98
N ILE A 397 -13.10 4.97 -15.50
CA ILE A 397 -13.68 3.74 -16.02
C ILE A 397 -13.85 3.93 -17.52
N TYR A 398 -13.25 3.06 -18.31
CA TYR A 398 -13.22 3.18 -19.77
C TYR A 398 -13.34 1.80 -20.44
N SER A 399 -13.79 1.76 -21.68
CA SER A 399 -13.77 0.54 -22.48
C SER A 399 -12.49 0.46 -23.30
N LEU A 400 -11.94 -0.74 -23.42
CA LEU A 400 -10.79 -1.06 -24.24
C LEU A 400 -11.23 -1.26 -25.69
N TYR A 401 -10.61 -0.51 -26.59
CA TYR A 401 -10.75 -0.66 -28.02
C TYR A 401 -10.00 -1.92 -28.48
N LYS A 402 -10.69 -2.74 -29.26
CA LYS A 402 -10.08 -3.85 -29.99
C LYS A 402 -10.22 -3.58 -31.50
N PRO A 403 -9.11 -3.41 -32.22
CA PRO A 403 -9.10 -3.13 -33.66
C PRO A 403 -9.86 -4.15 -34.52
#